data_AF-A0A1U9QPY2-F1
#
_entry.id   AF-A0A1U9QPY2-F1
#
_cell.length_a   1.000
_cell.length_b   1.000
_cell.length_c   1.000
_cell.angle_alpha   90.00
_cell.angle_beta   90.00
_cell.angle_gamma   90.00
#
_symmetry.space_group_name_H-M   'P 1'
#
loop_
_entity.id
_entity.type
_entity.pdbx_description
1 polymer ?
#
loop_
_entity_poly.entity_id
_entity_poly.type
_entity_poly.pdbx_seq_one_letter_code
_entity_poly.pdbx_strand_id
1 'polypeptide(L)' 'MTGAGVFAAFFAVLFLGLAFVDQRKAWWRFQARRFDNPAAHEPSDGLIRGRKFALIGLSLFLGWQAVEMFRLAGME' A
#
# COMPACT_ATOMS: atom_id res chain seq x y z
N MET A 1 16.60 12.76 -12.53
CA MET A 1 16.06 12.22 -11.26
C MET A 1 14.57 12.49 -11.06
N THR A 2 14.04 13.58 -11.62
CA THR A 2 12.62 13.97 -11.50
C THR A 2 11.60 12.87 -11.82
N GLY A 3 11.76 12.15 -12.94
CA GLY A 3 10.81 11.07 -13.31
C GLY A 3 10.73 9.93 -12.29
N ALA A 4 11.88 9.54 -11.71
CA ALA A 4 11.92 8.53 -10.64
C ALA A 4 11.27 9.05 -9.35
N GLY A 5 11.46 10.33 -9.02
CA GLY A 5 10.79 10.97 -7.88
C GLY A 5 9.27 10.99 -8.03
N VAL A 6 8.75 11.35 -9.21
CA VAL A 6 7.30 11.33 -9.50
C VAL A 6 6.75 9.91 -9.38
N PHE A 7 7.47 8.93 -9.94
CA PHE A 7 7.08 7.52 -9.84
C PHE A 7 7.00 7.06 -8.37
N ALA A 8 8.05 7.32 -7.58
CA ALA A 8 8.07 6.97 -6.16
C ALA A 8 6.95 7.66 -5.37
N ALA A 9 6.71 8.96 -5.61
CA ALA A 9 5.64 9.71 -4.96
C ALA A 9 4.25 9.14 -5.29
N PHE A 10 4.00 8.79 -6.55
CA PHE A 10 2.74 8.16 -6.97
C PHE A 10 2.47 6.87 -6.20
N PHE A 11 3.46 5.97 -6.11
CA PHE A 11 3.30 4.71 -5.38
C PHE A 11 3.22 4.90 -3.86
N ALA A 12 3.90 5.91 -3.32
CA ALA A 12 3.75 6.29 -1.92
C ALA A 12 2.29 6.62 -1.61
N VAL A 13 1.65 7.48 -2.41
CA VAL A 13 0.24 7.85 -2.22
C VAL A 13 -0.69 6.65 -2.46
N LEU A 14 -0.43 5.86 -3.50
CA LEU A 14 -1.23 4.67 -3.81
C LEU A 14 -1.25 3.67 -2.65
N PHE A 15 -0.08 3.31 -2.11
CA PHE A 15 0.00 2.36 -1.00
C PHE A 15 -0.59 2.92 0.29
N LEU A 16 -0.46 4.22 0.53
CA LEU A 16 -1.14 4.86 1.65
C LEU A 16 -2.66 4.70 1.51
N GLY A 17 -3.21 5.02 0.34
CA GLY A 17 -4.63 4.85 0.06
C GLY A 17 -5.09 3.40 0.28
N LEU A 18 -4.34 2.42 -0.23
CA LEU A 18 -4.63 1.00 -0.03
C LEU A 18 -4.55 0.55 1.43
N ALA A 19 -3.76 1.21 2.28
CA ALA A 19 -3.70 0.91 3.71
C ALA A 19 -4.99 1.29 4.47
N PHE A 20 -5.76 2.25 3.94
CA PHE A 20 -7.00 2.72 4.53
C PHE A 20 -8.26 2.13 3.88
N VAL A 21 -8.12 1.40 2.77
CA VAL A 21 -9.22 0.59 2.23
C VAL A 21 -9.61 -0.48 3.24
N ASP A 22 -10.92 -0.73 3.36
CA ASP A 22 -11.44 -1.86 4.12
C ASP A 22 -10.98 -3.18 3.48
N GLN A 23 -9.87 -3.71 4.01
CA GLN A 23 -9.21 -4.90 3.47
C GLN A 23 -10.08 -6.15 3.61
N ARG A 24 -10.91 -6.23 4.65
CA ARG A 24 -11.85 -7.35 4.87
C ARG A 24 -12.92 -7.31 3.79
N LYS A 25 -13.51 -6.14 3.53
CA LYS A 25 -14.48 -5.96 2.44
C LYS A 25 -13.87 -6.24 1.06
N ALA A 26 -12.64 -5.79 0.82
CA ALA A 26 -11.93 -6.07 -0.42
C ALA A 26 -11.67 -7.57 -0.60
N TRP A 27 -11.29 -8.27 0.47
CA TRP A 27 -11.11 -9.72 0.45
C TRP A 27 -12.41 -10.45 0.08
N TRP A 28 -13.54 -10.09 0.71
CA TRP A 28 -14.84 -10.66 0.38
C TRP A 28 -15.29 -10.38 -1.06
N ARG A 29 -14.94 -9.22 -1.60
CA ARG A 29 -15.33 -8.85 -2.97
C ARG A 29 -14.54 -9.59 -4.05
N PHE A 30 -13.25 -9.85 -3.80
CA PHE A 30 -12.33 -10.34 -4.85
C PHE A 30 -11.77 -11.74 -4.60
N GLN A 31 -11.47 -12.11 -3.35
CA GLN A 31 -10.84 -13.39 -3.01
C GLN A 31 -11.83 -14.45 -2.53
N ALA A 32 -12.90 -14.09 -1.81
CA ALA A 32 -13.85 -15.06 -1.29
C ALA A 32 -14.44 -15.98 -2.36
N ARG A 33 -14.66 -15.47 -3.59
CA ARG A 33 -15.19 -16.25 -4.73
C ARG A 33 -14.27 -17.39 -5.22
N ARG A 34 -13.02 -17.45 -4.74
CA ARG A 34 -12.04 -18.47 -5.13
C ARG A 34 -12.03 -19.68 -4.19
N PHE A 35 -12.77 -19.62 -3.08
CA PHE A 35 -12.78 -20.67 -2.06
C PHE A 35 -14.19 -21.28 -1.97
N ASP A 36 -14.24 -22.61 -1.83
CA ASP A 36 -15.51 -23.33 -1.64
C ASP A 36 -16.17 -23.01 -0.29
N ASN A 37 -15.35 -22.75 0.74
CA ASN A 37 -15.80 -22.25 2.04
C ASN A 37 -15.05 -20.96 2.42
N PRO A 38 -15.55 -19.78 2.01
CA PRO A 38 -14.86 -18.52 2.25
C PRO A 38 -14.75 -18.17 3.74
N ALA A 39 -15.76 -18.51 4.56
CA ALA A 39 -15.75 -18.17 5.97
C ALA A 39 -14.59 -18.83 6.74
N ALA A 40 -14.16 -20.02 6.31
CA ALA A 40 -13.03 -20.73 6.92
C ALA A 40 -11.65 -20.14 6.54
N HIS A 41 -11.58 -19.32 5.49
CA HIS A 41 -10.35 -18.71 4.98
C HIS A 41 -10.32 -17.19 5.18
N GLU A 42 -11.24 -16.65 5.98
CA GLU A 42 -11.28 -15.22 6.25
C GLU A 42 -9.97 -14.76 6.93
N PRO A 43 -9.32 -13.69 6.43
CA PRO A 43 -8.07 -13.21 7.00
C PRO A 43 -8.26 -12.80 8.46
N SER A 44 -7.34 -13.24 9.31
CA SER A 44 -7.34 -12.85 10.73
C SER A 44 -7.09 -11.35 10.90
N ASP A 45 -7.60 -10.79 11.99
CA ASP A 45 -7.42 -9.36 12.28
C ASP A 45 -5.95 -8.97 12.42
N GLY A 46 -5.11 -9.88 12.92
CA GLY A 46 -3.65 -9.70 12.98
C GLY A 46 -3.02 -9.58 11.59
N LEU A 47 -3.45 -10.40 10.63
CA LEU A 47 -2.96 -10.35 9.25
C LEU A 47 -3.38 -9.05 8.55
N ILE A 48 -4.64 -8.62 8.72
CA ILE A 48 -5.15 -7.36 8.19
C ILE A 48 -4.36 -6.18 8.77
N ARG A 49 -4.16 -6.17 10.09
CA ARG A 49 -3.43 -5.10 10.78
C ARG A 49 -1.96 -5.07 10.37
N GLY A 50 -1.32 -6.25 10.25
CA GLY A 50 0.05 -6.38 9.76
C GLY A 50 0.20 -5.87 8.32
N ARG A 51 -0.71 -6.24 7.42
CA ARG A 51 -0.73 -5.73 6.04
C ARG A 51 -0.91 -4.22 5.99
N LYS A 52 -1.78 -3.65 6.83
CA LYS A 52 -1.96 -2.20 6.94
C LYS A 52 -0.65 -1.51 7.35
N PHE A 53 0.02 -2.00 8.38
CA PHE A 53 1.31 -1.43 8.81
C PHE A 53 2.39 -1.57 7.74
N ALA A 54 2.45 -2.70 7.04
CA ALA A 54 3.39 -2.90 5.93
C ALA A 54 3.16 -1.89 4.80
N LEU A 55 1.89 -1.65 4.41
CA LEU A 55 1.55 -0.67 3.37
C LEU A 55 1.89 0.77 3.80
N ILE A 56 1.60 1.14 5.05
CA ILE A 56 1.97 2.46 5.59
C ILE A 56 3.49 2.62 5.61
N GLY A 57 4.22 1.62 6.11
CA GLY A 57 5.69 1.65 6.14
C GLY A 57 6.30 1.79 4.76
N LEU A 58 5.80 1.02 3.78
CA LEU A 58 6.26 1.09 2.39
C LEU A 58 5.94 2.46 1.76
N SER A 59 4.77 3.01 2.05
CA SER A 59 4.37 4.34 1.60
C SER A 59 5.31 5.43 2.13
N LEU A 60 5.60 5.42 3.43
CA LEU A 60 6.53 6.37 4.05
C LEU A 60 7.95 6.24 3.47
N PHE A 61 8.42 5.01 3.27
CA PHE A 61 9.73 4.76 2.67
C PHE A 61 9.82 5.33 1.25
N LEU A 62 8.81 5.07 0.40
CA LEU A 62 8.78 5.61 -0.96
C LEU A 62 8.62 7.14 -0.98
N GLY A 63 7.84 7.70 -0.06
CA GLY A 63 7.71 9.15 0.09
C GLY A 63 9.05 9.80 0.43
N TRP A 64 9.82 9.20 1.35
CA TRP A 64 11.18 9.64 1.66
C TRP A 64 12.11 9.58 0.45
N GLN A 65 12.09 8.46 -0.29
CA GLN A 65 12.88 8.31 -1.52
C GLN A 65 12.50 9.36 -2.59
N ALA A 66 11.21 9.65 -2.75
CA ALA A 66 10.73 10.65 -3.70
C ALA A 66 11.25 12.05 -3.37
N VAL A 67 11.21 12.45 -2.10
CA VAL A 67 11.75 13.73 -1.63
C VAL A 67 13.24 13.83 -1.94
N GLU A 68 14.01 12.78 -1.65
CA GLU A 68 15.45 12.79 -1.92
C GLU A 68 15.75 12.85 -3.43
N MET A 69 14.98 12.15 -4.25
CA MET A 69 15.12 12.21 -5.71
C MET A 69 14.80 13.59 -6.28
N PHE A 70 13.85 14.32 -5.69
CA PHE A 70 13.54 15.70 -6.10
C PHE A 70 14.62 16.68 -5.67
N ARG A 71 15.15 16.54 -4.45
CA ARG A 71 16.33 17.28 -4.00
C ARG A 71 17.52 17.08 -4.94
N LEU A 72 17.84 15.82 -5.28
CA LEU A 72 18.91 15.49 -6.24
C LEU A 72 18.63 15.99 -7.67
N ALA A 73 17.38 16.31 -8.00
CA ALA A 73 17.02 16.91 -9.27
C ALA A 73 17.15 18.45 -9.29
N GLY A 74 17.54 19.07 -8.17
CA GLY A 74 17.63 20.53 -8.04
C GLY A 74 16.26 21.21 -7.91
N MET A 75 15.23 20.46 -7.53
CA MET A 75 13.91 21.01 -7.21
C MET A 75 13.84 21.17 -5.69
N GLU A 76 14.10 22.38 -5.21
CA GLU A 76 13.95 22.79 -3.80
C GLU A 76 12.61 23.49 -3.57
#